data_AF-Q95XZ3-F1
#
_entry.id   AF-Q95XZ3-F1
#
_cell.length_a   1.000
_cell.length_b   1.000
_cell.length_c   1.000
_cell.angle_alpha   90.00
_cell.angle_beta   90.00
_cell.angle_gamma   90.00
#
_symmetry.space_group_name_H-M   'P 1'
#
loop_
_entity.id
_entity.type
_entity.pdbx_description
1 polymer ?
#
loop_
_entity_poly.entity_id
_entity_poly.type
_entity_poly.pdbx_seq_one_letter_code
_entity_poly.pdbx_strand_id
1 'polypeptide(L)'
;MQNFRRVFILFKDVLSVIPEFSKLCESDKMTLGKSRFSVFYWWLLCCWIAKCGSSGVCYSNGSYFPLDTNFQPIPDLKGITELAIEAVSKPLARLCLTEEEILIGSVFAVFFEYPLPPKMPHASTQILSNARDRYIQCMINVSSCSEVQSALRLAEISLIFPSITVGKLNGIKNSKSFQNFMTPKILNFQNLVHLTSDNIKVLDAMRVLEADQLFRDVFIVKP
;
A
#
# COMPACT_ATOMS: atom_id res chain seq x y z
N MET A 1 17.72 -3.12 4.47
CA MET A 1 16.99 -2.11 5.27
C MET A 1 16.48 -0.90 4.49
N GLN A 2 17.17 -0.44 3.43
CA GLN A 2 16.77 0.78 2.70
C GLN A 2 15.39 0.67 2.00
N ASN A 3 15.04 -0.50 1.46
CA ASN A 3 13.74 -0.74 0.82
C ASN A 3 12.53 -0.39 1.71
N PHE A 4 12.45 -0.97 2.92
CA PHE A 4 11.34 -0.69 3.84
C PHE A 4 11.27 0.77 4.27
N ARG A 5 12.42 1.43 4.46
CA ARG A 5 12.47 2.84 4.84
C ARG A 5 11.89 3.74 3.75
N ARG A 6 12.24 3.49 2.49
CA ARG A 6 11.72 4.26 1.33
C ARG A 6 10.20 4.13 1.22
N VAL A 7 9.68 2.89 1.27
CA VAL A 7 8.24 2.67 1.15
C VAL A 7 7.48 3.20 2.38
N PHE A 8 8.09 3.20 3.56
CA PHE A 8 7.45 3.80 4.75
C PHE A 8 7.35 5.31 4.69
N ILE A 9 8.35 6.00 4.14
CA ILE A 9 8.26 7.45 3.91
C ILE A 9 7.10 7.72 2.95
N LEU A 10 7.02 7.00 1.82
CA LEU A 10 5.89 7.10 0.89
C LEU A 10 4.55 6.82 1.58
N PHE A 11 4.45 5.76 2.39
CA PHE A 11 3.23 5.44 3.14
C PHE A 11 2.81 6.57 4.06
N LYS A 12 3.76 7.16 4.78
CA LYS A 12 3.52 8.30 5.67
C LYS A 12 3.04 9.52 4.89
N ASP A 13 3.65 9.82 3.75
CA ASP A 13 3.27 10.96 2.90
C ASP A 13 1.84 10.77 2.37
N VAL A 14 1.50 9.55 1.92
CA VAL A 14 0.12 9.17 1.55
C VAL A 14 -0.85 9.37 2.73
N LEU A 15 -0.52 8.88 3.93
CA LEU A 15 -1.36 9.09 5.12
C LEU A 15 -1.56 10.57 5.46
N SER A 16 -0.55 11.41 5.22
CA SER A 16 -0.58 12.83 5.57
C SER A 16 -1.55 13.64 4.70
N VAL A 17 -1.80 13.20 3.47
CA VAL A 17 -2.69 13.88 2.52
C VAL A 17 -4.12 13.34 2.55
N ILE A 18 -4.37 12.21 3.23
CA ILE A 18 -5.71 11.60 3.33
C ILE A 18 -6.56 12.34 4.39
N PRO A 19 -7.67 13.00 4.00
CA PRO A 19 -8.49 13.78 4.93
C PRO A 19 -9.12 12.94 6.06
N GLU A 20 -9.41 11.67 5.81
CA GLU A 20 -9.98 10.79 6.82
C GLU A 20 -8.95 10.39 7.89
N PHE A 21 -7.66 10.35 7.53
CA PHE A 21 -6.59 10.06 8.48
C PHE A 21 -6.34 11.22 9.45
N SER A 22 -6.45 12.46 8.97
CA SER A 22 -6.25 13.66 9.80
C SER A 22 -7.32 13.82 10.89
N LYS A 23 -8.53 13.26 10.67
CA LYS A 23 -9.65 13.26 11.63
C LYS A 23 -9.47 12.32 12.82
N LEU A 24 -8.52 11.40 12.76
CA LEU A 24 -8.25 10.44 13.83
C LEU A 24 -7.44 11.08 14.97
N CYS A 25 -7.58 10.60 16.20
CA CYS A 25 -6.66 10.95 17.27
C CYS A 25 -5.29 10.28 17.09
N GLU A 26 -4.23 10.79 17.72
CA GLU A 26 -2.86 10.29 17.54
C GLU A 26 -2.69 8.79 17.88
N SER A 27 -3.42 8.30 18.89
CA SER A 27 -3.42 6.87 19.24
C SER A 27 -4.01 6.00 18.12
N ASP A 28 -5.09 6.47 17.48
CA ASP A 28 -5.77 5.74 16.41
C ASP A 28 -4.99 5.83 15.10
N LYS A 29 -4.39 6.99 14.79
CA LYS A 29 -3.43 7.15 13.69
C LYS A 29 -2.28 6.16 13.80
N MET A 30 -1.69 6.05 15.00
CA MET A 30 -0.61 5.10 15.28
C MET A 30 -1.06 3.65 15.08
N THR A 31 -2.25 3.31 15.59
CA THR A 31 -2.82 1.97 15.49
C THR A 31 -3.07 1.58 14.03
N LEU A 32 -3.71 2.47 13.26
CA LEU A 32 -3.97 2.24 11.83
C LEU A 32 -2.67 2.20 11.01
N GLY A 33 -1.78 3.16 11.20
CA GLY A 33 -0.49 3.19 10.48
C GLY A 33 0.31 1.91 10.69
N LYS A 34 0.36 1.41 11.93
CA LYS A 34 1.02 0.13 12.27
C LYS A 34 0.36 -1.09 11.64
N SER A 35 -0.97 -1.14 11.64
CA SER A 35 -1.67 -2.31 11.11
C SER A 35 -1.61 -2.39 9.59
N ARG A 36 -1.57 -1.23 8.90
CA ARG A 36 -1.74 -1.12 7.44
C ARG A 36 -0.47 -1.01 6.61
N PHE A 37 0.66 -0.59 7.20
CA PHE A 37 1.89 -0.43 6.42
C PHE A 37 2.28 -1.69 5.63
N SER A 38 2.17 -2.87 6.25
CA SER A 38 2.55 -4.12 5.59
C SER A 38 1.68 -4.41 4.36
N VAL A 39 0.37 -4.12 4.44
CA VAL A 39 -0.56 -4.31 3.34
C VAL A 39 -0.27 -3.33 2.21
N PHE A 40 -0.06 -2.05 2.56
CA PHE A 40 0.34 -1.01 1.61
C PHE A 40 1.65 -1.36 0.89
N TYR A 41 2.65 -1.82 1.65
CA TYR A 41 3.95 -2.22 1.13
C TYR A 41 3.83 -3.37 0.11
N TRP A 42 3.11 -4.44 0.47
CA TRP A 42 2.96 -5.59 -0.41
C TRP A 42 2.06 -5.31 -1.61
N TRP A 43 1.03 -4.46 -1.47
CA TRP A 43 0.24 -3.96 -2.59
C TRP A 43 1.13 -3.32 -3.65
N LEU A 44 1.90 -2.29 -3.27
CA LEU A 44 2.78 -1.57 -4.20
C LEU A 44 3.83 -2.50 -4.82
N LEU A 45 4.43 -3.36 -4.01
CA LEU A 45 5.46 -4.29 -4.48
C LEU A 45 4.90 -5.28 -5.50
N CYS A 46 3.73 -5.86 -5.25
CA CYS A 46 3.09 -6.80 -6.17
C CYS A 46 2.56 -6.12 -7.43
N CYS A 47 2.05 -4.89 -7.34
CA CYS A 47 1.72 -4.08 -8.53
C CYS A 47 2.97 -3.83 -9.39
N TRP A 48 4.11 -3.56 -8.76
CA TRP A 48 5.38 -3.39 -9.47
C TRP A 48 5.87 -4.69 -10.15
N ILE A 49 5.84 -5.82 -9.44
CA ILE A 49 6.16 -7.13 -10.00
C ILE A 49 5.25 -7.45 -11.20
N ALA A 50 3.94 -7.19 -11.06
CA ALA A 50 2.96 -7.38 -12.11
C ALA A 50 3.27 -6.54 -13.36
N LYS A 51 3.59 -5.25 -13.19
CA LYS A 51 3.97 -4.35 -14.28
C LYS A 51 5.26 -4.77 -14.99
N CYS A 52 6.26 -5.22 -14.24
CA CYS A 52 7.55 -5.63 -14.79
C CYS A 52 7.56 -7.06 -15.36
N GLY A 53 6.54 -7.87 -15.09
CA GLY A 53 6.51 -9.29 -15.51
C GLY A 53 7.62 -10.14 -14.89
N SER A 54 8.05 -9.80 -13.66
CA SER A 54 9.23 -10.42 -13.05
C SER A 54 8.95 -11.82 -12.48
N SER A 55 9.90 -12.74 -12.63
CA SER A 55 9.89 -14.09 -12.05
C SER A 55 10.41 -14.14 -10.60
N GLY A 56 10.28 -13.03 -9.87
CA GLY A 56 10.77 -12.87 -8.51
C GLY A 56 10.27 -11.56 -7.89
N VAL A 57 10.61 -11.33 -6.63
CA VAL A 57 10.27 -10.09 -5.92
C VAL A 57 11.32 -9.02 -6.23
N CYS A 58 10.86 -7.93 -6.86
CA CYS A 58 11.69 -6.76 -7.20
C CYS A 58 11.50 -5.66 -6.16
N TYR A 59 12.48 -5.45 -5.27
CA TYR A 59 12.41 -4.45 -4.21
C TYR A 59 12.74 -3.03 -4.69
N SER A 60 12.22 -2.00 -4.00
CA SER A 60 12.41 -0.57 -4.34
C SER A 60 13.85 -0.03 -4.21
N ASN A 61 14.76 -0.83 -3.65
CA ASN A 61 16.20 -0.53 -3.61
C ASN A 61 16.97 -1.17 -4.78
N GLY A 62 16.28 -1.76 -5.76
CA GLY A 62 16.88 -2.45 -6.90
C GLY A 62 17.34 -3.87 -6.61
N SER A 63 17.15 -4.38 -5.38
CA SER A 63 17.44 -5.79 -5.09
C SER A 63 16.33 -6.71 -5.60
N TYR A 64 16.71 -7.95 -5.89
CA TYR A 64 15.83 -8.97 -6.48
C TYR A 64 15.93 -10.27 -5.69
N PHE A 65 14.78 -10.91 -5.46
CA PHE A 65 14.69 -12.22 -4.82
C PHE A 65 13.95 -13.20 -5.75
N PRO A 66 14.63 -14.20 -6.32
CA PRO A 66 14.05 -15.07 -7.34
C PRO A 66 13.01 -16.03 -6.77
N LEU A 67 12.00 -16.36 -7.59
CA LEU A 67 11.04 -17.43 -7.28
C LEU A 67 11.70 -18.81 -7.27
N ASP A 68 12.61 -19.04 -8.22
CA ASP A 68 13.33 -20.31 -8.31
C ASP A 68 14.29 -20.49 -7.13
N THR A 69 13.98 -21.50 -6.32
CA THR A 69 14.71 -21.87 -5.10
C THR A 69 16.20 -22.14 -5.33
N ASN A 70 16.61 -22.52 -6.54
CA ASN A 70 18.02 -22.75 -6.88
C ASN A 70 18.84 -21.46 -6.89
N PHE A 71 18.20 -20.30 -7.05
CA PHE A 71 18.86 -18.99 -7.13
C PHE A 71 18.61 -18.13 -5.89
N GLN A 72 17.88 -18.63 -4.89
CA GLN A 72 17.58 -17.85 -3.69
C GLN A 72 18.82 -17.72 -2.80
N PRO A 73 19.21 -16.49 -2.42
CA PRO A 73 20.38 -16.28 -1.56
C PRO A 73 20.18 -16.83 -0.14
N ILE A 74 18.91 -16.94 0.29
CA ILE A 74 18.47 -17.55 1.55
C ILE A 74 17.16 -18.31 1.29
N PRO A 75 16.88 -19.43 1.96
CA PRO A 75 15.62 -20.15 1.77
C PRO A 75 14.39 -19.33 2.16
N ASP A 76 13.38 -19.25 1.30
CA ASP A 76 12.07 -18.67 1.61
C ASP A 76 11.19 -19.66 2.39
N LEU A 77 11.52 -19.88 3.66
CA LEU A 77 10.86 -20.85 4.54
C LEU A 77 9.35 -20.64 4.72
N LYS A 78 8.82 -19.46 4.34
CA LYS A 78 7.40 -19.12 4.49
C LYS A 78 6.66 -19.07 3.15
N GLY A 79 7.34 -19.32 2.02
CA GLY A 79 6.75 -19.24 0.68
C GLY A 79 6.20 -17.85 0.34
N ILE A 80 6.83 -16.80 0.88
CA ILE A 80 6.40 -15.41 0.68
C ILE A 80 6.50 -15.00 -0.78
N THR A 81 7.57 -15.40 -1.43
CA THR A 81 7.91 -15.09 -2.83
C THR A 81 6.92 -15.75 -3.77
N GLU A 82 6.66 -17.05 -3.58
CA GLU A 82 5.65 -17.78 -4.35
C GLU A 82 4.27 -17.16 -4.16
N LEU A 83 3.87 -16.86 -2.92
CA LEU A 83 2.58 -16.24 -2.66
C LEU A 83 2.47 -14.84 -3.29
N ALA A 84 3.50 -14.01 -3.18
CA ALA A 84 3.51 -12.66 -3.76
C ALA A 84 3.38 -12.70 -5.29
N ILE A 85 3.98 -13.70 -5.94
CA ILE A 85 3.95 -13.83 -7.40
C ILE A 85 2.68 -14.52 -7.87
N GLU A 86 2.42 -15.74 -7.41
CA GLU A 86 1.35 -16.60 -7.91
C GLU A 86 -0.04 -16.14 -7.47
N ALA A 87 -0.19 -15.75 -6.20
CA ALA A 87 -1.51 -15.43 -5.64
C ALA A 87 -1.86 -13.93 -5.70
N VAL A 88 -0.90 -13.06 -6.02
CA VAL A 88 -1.12 -11.60 -6.03
C VAL A 88 -0.66 -10.98 -7.36
N SER A 89 0.63 -11.05 -7.69
CA SER A 89 1.17 -10.32 -8.85
C SER A 89 0.65 -10.85 -10.19
N LYS A 90 0.52 -12.17 -10.37
CA LYS A 90 -0.05 -12.75 -11.61
C LYS A 90 -1.53 -12.38 -11.81
N PRO A 91 -2.41 -12.48 -10.79
CA PRO A 91 -3.77 -11.92 -10.88
C PRO A 91 -3.77 -10.43 -11.22
N LEU A 92 -2.96 -9.61 -10.55
CA LEU A 92 -2.86 -8.16 -10.83
C LEU A 92 -2.40 -7.86 -12.26
N ALA A 93 -1.49 -8.67 -12.82
CA ALA A 93 -1.01 -8.49 -14.18
C ALA A 93 -2.14 -8.64 -15.22
N ARG A 94 -3.14 -9.51 -14.95
CA ARG A 94 -4.31 -9.69 -15.84
C ARG A 94 -5.25 -8.48 -15.83
N LEU A 95 -5.26 -7.73 -14.72
CA LEU A 95 -6.07 -6.52 -14.58
C LEU A 95 -5.47 -5.31 -15.32
N CYS A 96 -4.19 -5.33 -15.69
CA CYS A 96 -3.53 -4.23 -16.40
C CYS A 96 -3.78 -2.87 -15.73
N LEU A 97 -3.56 -2.78 -14.41
CA LEU A 97 -3.88 -1.57 -13.65
C LEU A 97 -3.10 -0.35 -14.15
N THR A 98 -3.79 0.77 -14.34
CA THR A 98 -3.16 2.07 -14.63
C THR A 98 -2.39 2.60 -13.42
N GLU A 99 -1.61 3.67 -13.62
CA GLU A 99 -0.91 4.32 -12.50
C GLU A 99 -1.89 4.94 -11.49
N GLU A 100 -2.98 5.50 -11.98
CA GLU A 100 -4.06 6.06 -11.17
C GLU A 100 -4.78 4.98 -10.37
N GLU A 101 -5.11 3.84 -10.99
CA GLU A 101 -5.70 2.69 -10.29
C GLU A 101 -4.77 2.13 -9.21
N ILE A 102 -3.45 2.08 -9.45
CA ILE A 102 -2.48 1.64 -8.44
C ILE A 102 -2.42 2.64 -7.28
N LEU A 103 -2.46 3.94 -7.58
CA LEU A 103 -2.43 5.00 -6.57
C LEU A 103 -3.69 4.98 -5.69
N ILE A 104 -4.88 4.97 -6.30
CA ILE A 104 -6.14 4.87 -5.55
C ILE A 104 -6.23 3.52 -4.82
N GLY A 105 -5.78 2.43 -5.45
CA GLY A 105 -5.68 1.12 -4.83
C GLY A 105 -4.76 1.09 -3.61
N SER A 106 -3.71 1.91 -3.60
CA SER A 106 -2.79 2.06 -2.46
C SER A 106 -3.45 2.77 -1.29
N VAL A 107 -4.29 3.77 -1.56
CA VAL A 107 -5.10 4.43 -0.52
C VAL A 107 -6.19 3.50 -0.01
N PHE A 108 -6.88 2.83 -0.93
CA PHE A 108 -7.87 1.80 -0.62
C PHE A 108 -7.29 0.69 0.27
N ALA A 109 -6.05 0.23 0.02
CA ALA A 109 -5.35 -0.75 0.83
C ALA A 109 -5.24 -0.38 2.32
N VAL A 110 -5.21 0.92 2.64
CA VAL A 110 -5.18 1.41 4.03
C VAL A 110 -6.53 1.16 4.73
N PHE A 111 -7.63 1.30 4.00
CA PHE A 111 -9.00 1.24 4.57
C PHE A 111 -9.73 -0.08 4.30
N PHE A 112 -9.21 -0.91 3.39
CA PHE A 112 -9.89 -2.13 2.95
C PHE A 112 -10.02 -3.20 4.04
N GLU A 113 -8.94 -3.43 4.81
CA GLU A 113 -8.83 -4.62 5.66
C GLU A 113 -9.86 -4.61 6.80
N TYR A 114 -10.86 -5.50 6.66
CA TYR A 114 -11.73 -5.95 7.74
C TYR A 114 -11.19 -7.30 8.28
N PRO A 115 -11.12 -7.49 9.61
CA PRO A 115 -11.55 -6.56 10.64
C PRO A 115 -10.65 -5.33 10.76
N LEU A 116 -11.27 -4.22 11.16
CA LEU A 116 -10.54 -3.04 11.62
C LEU A 116 -9.60 -3.41 12.78
N PRO A 117 -8.55 -2.62 13.04
CA PRO A 117 -7.61 -2.93 14.11
C PRO A 117 -8.36 -3.12 15.44
N PRO A 118 -7.98 -4.12 16.26
CA PRO A 118 -8.67 -4.37 17.52
C PRO A 118 -8.59 -3.12 18.41
N LYS A 119 -9.65 -2.86 19.18
CA LYS A 119 -9.77 -1.72 20.11
C LYS A 119 -9.90 -0.34 19.46
N MET A 120 -10.16 -0.26 18.14
CA MET A 120 -10.51 1.01 17.49
C MET A 120 -11.83 1.55 18.07
N PRO A 121 -11.88 2.81 18.57
CA PRO A 121 -13.13 3.40 19.06
C PRO A 121 -14.22 3.47 17.98
N HIS A 122 -15.49 3.56 18.42
CA HIS A 122 -16.63 3.63 17.50
C HIS A 122 -16.56 4.84 16.54
N ALA A 123 -16.18 6.02 17.06
CA ALA A 123 -16.03 7.22 16.25
C ALA A 123 -14.99 7.04 15.13
N SER A 124 -13.83 6.49 15.46
CA SER A 124 -12.77 6.19 14.50
C SER A 124 -13.19 5.11 13.50
N THR A 125 -13.93 4.09 13.96
CA THR A 125 -14.52 3.06 13.08
C THR A 125 -15.46 3.64 12.04
N GLN A 126 -16.32 4.60 12.41
CA GLN A 126 -17.20 5.28 11.46
C GLN A 126 -16.40 6.08 10.41
N ILE A 127 -15.37 6.82 10.83
CA ILE A 127 -14.49 7.56 9.92
C ILE A 127 -13.85 6.60 8.90
N LEU A 128 -13.31 5.47 9.37
CA LEU A 128 -12.66 4.48 8.51
C LEU A 128 -13.64 3.77 7.57
N SER A 129 -14.87 3.49 8.00
CA SER A 129 -15.91 2.90 7.14
C SER A 129 -16.30 3.87 6.02
N ASN A 130 -16.54 5.13 6.36
CA ASN A 130 -16.87 6.16 5.37
C ASN A 130 -15.72 6.39 4.38
N ALA A 131 -14.47 6.37 4.87
CA ALA A 131 -13.28 6.44 4.03
C ALA A 131 -13.24 5.27 3.03
N ARG A 132 -13.45 4.04 3.50
CA ARG A 132 -13.47 2.85 2.65
C ARG A 132 -14.51 2.97 1.54
N ASP A 133 -15.74 3.34 1.90
CA ASP A 133 -16.83 3.45 0.94
C ASP A 133 -16.55 4.54 -0.11
N ARG A 134 -15.91 5.65 0.30
CA ARG A 134 -15.41 6.69 -0.62
C ARG A 134 -14.35 6.15 -1.58
N TYR A 135 -13.33 5.45 -1.09
CA TYR A 135 -12.25 4.93 -1.95
C TYR A 135 -12.71 3.75 -2.83
N ILE A 136 -13.76 3.03 -2.46
CA ILE A 136 -14.48 2.10 -3.35
C ILE A 136 -15.03 2.84 -4.56
N GLN A 137 -15.74 3.95 -4.34
CA GLN A 137 -16.28 4.76 -5.44
C GLN A 137 -15.16 5.35 -6.31
N CYS A 138 -14.06 5.79 -5.70
CA CYS A 138 -12.90 6.25 -6.47
C CYS A 138 -12.30 5.15 -7.35
N MET A 139 -12.19 3.91 -6.85
CA MET A 139 -11.73 2.78 -7.65
C MET A 139 -12.64 2.47 -8.84
N ILE A 140 -13.96 2.64 -8.68
CA ILE A 140 -14.93 2.45 -9.78
C ILE A 140 -14.78 3.58 -10.81
N ASN A 141 -14.62 4.81 -10.35
CA ASN A 141 -14.60 6.01 -11.21
C ASN A 141 -13.25 6.28 -11.88
N VAL A 142 -12.13 5.82 -11.30
CA VAL A 142 -10.79 6.03 -11.87
C VAL A 142 -10.53 5.15 -13.10
N SER A 143 -11.23 4.02 -13.20
CA SER A 143 -11.15 3.13 -14.36
C SER A 143 -11.88 3.75 -15.55
N SER A 144 -11.23 3.79 -16.71
CA SER A 144 -11.81 4.30 -17.96
C SER A 144 -12.85 3.36 -18.59
N CYS A 145 -13.12 2.21 -17.97
CA CYS A 145 -14.07 1.22 -18.43
C CYS A 145 -15.53 1.60 -18.09
N SER A 146 -16.49 0.82 -18.59
CA SER A 146 -17.88 0.99 -18.17
C SER A 146 -18.04 0.72 -16.66
N GLU A 147 -19.06 1.30 -16.02
CA GLU A 147 -19.31 1.14 -14.59
C GLU A 147 -19.35 -0.34 -14.17
N VAL A 148 -20.01 -1.19 -14.96
CA VAL A 148 -20.09 -2.64 -14.72
C VAL A 148 -18.69 -3.29 -14.78
N GLN A 149 -17.88 -2.92 -15.77
CA GLN A 149 -16.50 -3.44 -15.87
C GLN A 149 -15.64 -2.95 -14.71
N SER A 150 -15.73 -1.68 -14.34
CA SER A 150 -15.02 -1.11 -13.19
C SER A 150 -15.42 -1.79 -11.87
N ALA A 151 -16.70 -2.11 -11.69
CA ALA A 151 -17.19 -2.87 -10.53
C ALA A 151 -16.65 -4.31 -10.50
N LEU A 152 -16.60 -5.00 -11.64
CA LEU A 152 -15.98 -6.33 -11.74
C LEU A 152 -14.48 -6.29 -11.43
N ARG A 153 -13.76 -5.29 -11.95
CA ARG A 153 -12.34 -5.06 -11.63
C ARG A 153 -12.14 -4.84 -10.13
N LEU A 154 -12.96 -4.02 -9.50
CA LEU A 154 -12.91 -3.80 -8.04
C LEU A 154 -13.18 -5.09 -7.26
N ALA A 155 -14.12 -5.93 -7.72
CA ALA A 155 -14.38 -7.23 -7.10
C ALA A 155 -13.15 -8.15 -7.19
N GLU A 156 -12.50 -8.23 -8.34
CA GLU A 156 -11.25 -8.99 -8.51
C GLU A 156 -10.13 -8.46 -7.61
N ILE A 157 -9.92 -7.14 -7.56
CA ILE A 157 -8.96 -6.50 -6.65
C ILE A 157 -9.27 -6.85 -5.19
N SER A 158 -10.54 -6.77 -4.78
CA SER A 158 -10.99 -7.08 -3.42
C SER A 158 -10.75 -8.55 -3.03
N LEU A 159 -10.79 -9.47 -4.00
CA LEU A 159 -10.47 -10.89 -3.78
C LEU A 159 -8.95 -11.14 -3.63
N ILE A 160 -8.10 -10.25 -4.13
CA ILE A 160 -6.63 -10.35 -4.02
C ILE A 160 -6.15 -9.90 -2.64
N PHE A 161 -6.77 -8.87 -2.05
CA PHE A 161 -6.33 -8.30 -0.77
C PHE A 161 -6.24 -9.31 0.40
N PRO A 162 -7.16 -10.29 0.57
CA PRO A 162 -7.00 -11.35 1.56
C PRO A 162 -5.66 -12.09 1.51
N SER A 163 -5.09 -12.30 0.32
CA SER A 163 -3.77 -12.93 0.13
C SER A 163 -2.63 -12.05 0.68
N ILE A 164 -2.84 -10.73 0.74
CA ILE A 164 -1.92 -9.76 1.33
C ILE A 164 -2.12 -9.66 2.85
N THR A 165 -3.37 -9.65 3.32
CA THR A 165 -3.75 -9.36 4.72
C THR A 165 -3.68 -10.59 5.63
N VAL A 166 -4.25 -11.74 5.23
CA VAL A 166 -4.59 -12.90 6.08
C VAL A 166 -3.43 -13.90 6.28
N GLY A 167 -2.23 -13.41 6.60
CA GLY A 167 -1.33 -14.23 7.41
C GLY A 167 -0.30 -15.11 6.69
N LYS A 168 0.13 -14.75 5.48
CA LYS A 168 1.39 -15.28 4.93
C LYS A 168 2.39 -14.16 4.58
N LEU A 169 2.04 -13.18 3.73
CA LEU A 169 2.95 -12.04 3.41
C LEU A 169 3.26 -11.14 4.63
N ASN A 170 2.33 -11.03 5.57
CA ASN A 170 2.46 -10.23 6.79
C ASN A 170 3.40 -10.80 7.88
N GLY A 171 4.19 -11.85 7.57
CA GLY A 171 5.21 -12.42 8.47
C GLY A 171 6.29 -11.43 8.98
N ILE A 172 6.28 -10.19 8.50
CA ILE A 172 7.16 -9.07 8.89
C ILE A 172 6.75 -8.44 10.24
N LYS A 173 5.47 -8.56 10.66
CA LYS A 173 4.96 -7.98 11.92
C LYS A 173 5.73 -8.43 13.18
N ASN A 174 6.45 -9.56 13.11
CA ASN A 174 7.21 -10.12 14.23
C ASN A 174 8.73 -9.88 14.20
N SER A 175 9.27 -9.11 13.22
CA SER A 175 10.70 -8.78 13.28
C SER A 175 10.97 -7.65 14.28
N LYS A 176 11.93 -7.83 15.19
CA LYS A 176 12.39 -6.76 16.12
C LYS A 176 12.77 -5.48 15.37
N SER A 177 13.32 -5.62 14.15
CA SER A 177 13.66 -4.50 13.28
C SER A 177 12.44 -3.68 12.85
N PHE A 178 11.32 -4.33 12.56
CA PHE A 178 10.07 -3.65 12.21
C PHE A 178 9.45 -2.94 13.42
N GLN A 179 9.45 -3.59 14.60
CA GLN A 179 8.96 -2.97 15.83
C GLN A 179 9.78 -1.74 16.23
N ASN A 180 11.12 -1.81 16.11
CA ASN A 180 12.02 -0.69 16.37
C ASN A 180 11.79 0.46 15.37
N PHE A 181 11.53 0.14 14.11
CA PHE A 181 11.24 1.13 13.07
C PHE A 181 9.90 1.85 13.29
N MET A 182 8.91 1.17 13.87
CA MET A 182 7.58 1.72 14.18
C MET A 182 7.46 2.31 15.59
N THR A 183 8.58 2.57 16.28
CA THR A 183 8.54 3.20 17.60
C THR A 183 8.08 4.67 17.52
N PRO A 184 7.42 5.21 18.55
CA PRO A 184 6.89 6.57 18.54
C PRO A 184 7.94 7.66 18.24
N LYS A 185 9.22 7.40 18.53
CA LYS A 185 10.34 8.31 18.24
C LYS A 185 10.57 8.55 16.74
N ILE A 186 10.25 7.58 15.88
CA ILE A 186 10.40 7.71 14.41
C ILE A 186 9.18 8.42 13.78
N LEU A 187 8.03 8.39 14.45
CA LEU A 187 6.89 9.23 14.11
C LEU A 187 7.04 10.68 14.57
N ASN A 188 8.06 11.04 15.37
CA ASN A 188 8.31 12.42 15.77
C ASN A 188 9.23 13.13 14.74
N PHE A 189 8.74 14.20 14.14
CA PHE A 189 8.97 14.61 12.74
C PHE A 189 10.27 15.37 12.40
N GLN A 190 11.17 15.66 13.33
CA GLN A 190 12.21 16.69 13.10
C GLN A 190 13.55 16.20 12.50
N ASN A 191 13.82 14.89 12.44
CA ASN A 191 15.17 14.38 12.14
C ASN A 191 15.34 13.64 10.78
N LEU A 192 14.36 13.69 9.88
CA LEU A 192 14.35 12.87 8.64
C LEU A 192 14.86 13.60 7.37
N VAL A 193 15.18 14.89 7.46
CA VAL A 193 15.61 15.75 6.33
C VAL A 193 16.92 15.30 5.69
N HIS A 194 17.77 14.52 6.39
CA HIS A 194 19.09 14.11 5.90
C HIS A 194 19.14 12.76 5.18
N LEU A 195 18.02 12.05 4.99
CA LEU A 195 18.02 10.67 4.47
C LEU A 195 17.49 10.52 3.03
N THR A 196 17.11 11.63 2.39
CA THR A 196 16.49 11.68 1.06
C THR A 196 17.47 12.07 -0.07
N SER A 197 18.76 12.30 0.20
CA SER A 197 19.68 12.95 -0.74
C SER A 197 20.32 12.07 -1.82
N ASP A 198 20.25 10.75 -1.74
CA ASP A 198 21.06 9.89 -2.62
C ASP A 198 20.21 9.04 -3.58
N ASN A 199 20.08 9.54 -4.81
CA ASN A 199 19.80 8.80 -6.05
C ASN A 199 18.52 7.94 -6.13
N ILE A 200 17.39 8.46 -5.64
CA ILE A 200 16.10 7.94 -6.10
C ILE A 200 15.57 8.94 -7.11
N LYS A 201 15.86 8.63 -8.37
CA LYS A 201 14.81 8.81 -9.31
C LYS A 201 13.61 7.98 -8.80
N VAL A 202 12.60 8.67 -8.29
CA VAL A 202 11.25 8.13 -8.09
C VAL A 202 10.31 8.32 -9.33
N LEU A 203 10.65 8.78 -10.55
CA LEU A 203 11.89 9.35 -11.07
C LEU A 203 12.20 10.79 -10.56
N ASP A 204 11.42 11.31 -9.62
CA ASP A 204 10.35 12.30 -9.85
C ASP A 204 9.31 12.34 -8.71
N ALA A 205 9.01 11.25 -7.99
CA ALA A 205 8.37 11.08 -6.65
C ALA A 205 7.13 11.85 -6.27
N MET A 206 7.23 13.16 -6.41
CA MET A 206 6.48 14.21 -5.77
C MET A 206 6.63 15.53 -6.54
N ARG A 207 7.40 15.60 -7.63
CA ARG A 207 7.47 16.78 -8.49
C ARG A 207 6.31 16.68 -9.49
N VAL A 208 5.41 17.65 -9.39
CA VAL A 208 4.30 17.91 -10.33
C VAL A 208 3.05 17.05 -10.09
N LEU A 209 2.45 17.22 -8.92
CA LEU A 209 1.01 17.49 -8.77
C LEU A 209 0.86 17.95 -7.31
N GLU A 210 0.37 19.17 -7.08
CA GLU A 210 -0.09 19.52 -5.73
C GLU A 210 -1.05 18.39 -5.32
N ALA A 211 -0.84 17.76 -4.16
CA ALA A 211 -1.77 16.72 -3.69
C ALA A 211 -3.21 17.24 -3.76
N ASP A 212 -3.41 18.53 -3.48
CA ASP A 212 -4.67 19.27 -3.64
C ASP A 212 -5.25 19.26 -5.07
N GLN A 213 -4.43 19.17 -6.12
CA GLN A 213 -4.86 19.09 -7.51
C GLN A 213 -5.31 17.66 -7.87
N LEU A 214 -4.54 16.64 -7.46
CA LEU A 214 -4.94 15.24 -7.61
C LEU A 214 -6.24 14.94 -6.84
N PHE A 215 -6.39 15.53 -5.65
CA PHE A 215 -7.63 15.43 -4.87
C PHE A 215 -8.79 16.22 -5.49
N ARG A 216 -8.54 17.38 -6.12
CA ARG A 216 -9.59 18.14 -6.83
C ARG A 216 -10.04 17.43 -8.11
N ASP A 217 -9.12 16.92 -8.91
CA ASP A 217 -9.45 16.35 -10.22
C ASP A 217 -10.05 14.94 -10.13
N VAL A 218 -9.74 14.18 -9.08
CA VAL A 218 -10.29 12.84 -8.85
C VAL A 218 -11.53 12.83 -7.93
N PHE A 219 -11.72 13.84 -7.06
CA PHE A 219 -12.82 13.86 -6.07
C PHE A 219 -13.88 14.96 -6.28
N ILE A 220 -13.91 15.65 -7.43
CA ILE A 220 -15.15 16.32 -7.85
C ILE A 220 -16.12 15.25 -8.34
N VAL A 221 -16.87 14.71 -7.38
CA VAL A 221 -18.19 14.14 -7.65
C VAL A 221 -19.01 15.30 -8.21
N LYS A 222 -19.35 15.27 -9.51
CA LYS A 222 -20.37 16.19 -10.05
C LYS A 222 -21.62 16.06 -9.16
N PRO A 223 -22.28 17.17 -8.80
CA PRO A 223 -23.47 17.14 -7.96
C PRO A 223 -24.55 16.19 -8.50
#